data_AF-A0A1V4AI33-F1
#
_entry.id   AF-A0A1V4AI33-F1
#
_cell.length_a   1.000
_cell.length_b   1.000
_cell.length_c   1.000
_cell.angle_alpha   90.00
_cell.angle_beta   90.00
_cell.angle_gamma   90.00
#
_symmetry.space_group_name_H-M   'P 1'
#
loop_
_entity.id
_entity.type
_entity.pdbx_description
1 polymer ?
#
loop_
_entity_poly.entity_id
_entity_poly.type
_entity_poly.pdbx_seq_one_letter_code
_entity_poly.pdbx_strand_id
1 'polypeptide(L)'
;MKKLLLAFLFCAFCASGVSAKVLDEPVLLVTAKSGTEFFLDEYDYNESNSRMTVVINGHYSDAEKLKTIEWLTKKKGVPFVKARKLSNNVFCFRFDENGDKFQRVYDRYFDEDGELVADVPVNKKKWEPVKPQLTSGKAYSVALEFLEAGTEPDPDAPPENPAVGDSNKGTAGDDQPLDWAKSSYVAVAAAIKKGADVNAFIPYTDSEGNELEGYAVAVVALRTDKDAARILGLMLDSGADLENEPRALANYIRAQGSKLDMAVVDRMARLKAQLNLALLACSVKPYPGDALARKLIEAGASVNDIADQNSSMLLEALNAKADPRLIKLLVANGADIELEGEIWEGDMENGETVRGTPLDIAKRRGYGQDILDLLAGR
;
A
#
# COMPACT_ATOMS: atom_id res chain seq x y z
N MET A 1 -10.07 15.59 -29.37
CA MET A 1 -10.96 16.75 -29.60
C MET A 1 -12.22 16.60 -28.75
N LYS A 2 -12.34 17.44 -27.72
CA LYS A 2 -13.56 17.99 -27.11
C LYS A 2 -14.69 17.01 -26.71
N LYS A 3 -14.83 16.81 -25.39
CA LYS A 3 -16.06 16.71 -24.55
C LYS A 3 -15.68 15.82 -23.36
N LEU A 4 -15.23 16.38 -22.24
CA LEU A 4 -16.12 16.81 -21.16
C LEU A 4 -15.50 18.00 -20.42
N LEU A 5 -15.93 19.19 -20.78
CA LEU A 5 -15.84 20.40 -19.95
C LEU A 5 -17.31 20.80 -19.77
N LEU A 6 -17.67 21.11 -18.52
CA LEU A 6 -19.00 21.43 -17.98
C LEU A 6 -19.90 20.24 -17.62
N ALA A 7 -19.89 19.90 -16.34
CA ALA A 7 -21.00 20.36 -15.50
C ALA A 7 -20.41 21.18 -14.35
N PHE A 8 -20.66 22.50 -14.37
CA PHE A 8 -20.52 23.37 -13.22
C PHE A 8 -21.32 22.79 -12.06
N LEU A 9 -20.67 22.04 -11.16
CA LEU A 9 -21.27 21.73 -9.88
C LEU A 9 -20.62 22.65 -8.86
N PHE A 10 -21.21 23.83 -8.74
CA PHE A 10 -21.10 24.70 -7.57
C PHE A 10 -21.40 23.86 -6.32
N CYS A 11 -20.41 23.13 -5.80
CA CYS A 11 -20.44 22.65 -4.43
C CYS A 11 -19.98 23.78 -3.52
N ALA A 12 -20.65 24.94 -3.64
CA ALA A 12 -20.44 26.09 -2.77
C ALA A 12 -20.47 25.64 -1.31
N PHE A 13 -19.32 25.75 -0.67
CA PHE A 13 -19.18 25.68 0.76
C PHE A 13 -20.21 26.60 1.43
N CYS A 14 -21.21 25.99 2.06
CA CYS A 14 -22.01 26.70 3.03
C CYS A 14 -21.15 26.86 4.29
N ALA A 15 -20.76 28.12 4.54
CA ALA A 15 -20.20 28.67 5.78
C ALA A 15 -18.67 28.74 5.88
N SER A 16 -18.04 29.66 5.13
CA SER A 16 -17.24 30.77 5.71
C SER A 16 -16.50 31.56 4.62
N GLY A 17 -17.16 32.55 4.00
CA GLY A 17 -16.56 33.80 3.47
C GLY A 17 -15.25 33.87 2.67
N VAL A 18 -14.60 32.76 2.30
CA VAL A 18 -13.30 32.72 1.60
C VAL A 18 -13.41 31.79 0.39
N SER A 19 -12.71 32.12 -0.68
CA SER A 19 -12.84 31.48 -1.99
C SER A 19 -12.22 30.08 -1.99
N ALA A 20 -13.06 29.04 -2.06
CA ALA A 20 -12.61 27.68 -2.33
C ALA A 20 -11.73 27.64 -3.60
N LYS A 21 -10.63 26.88 -3.55
CA LYS A 21 -9.72 26.70 -4.68
C LYS A 21 -10.17 25.46 -5.46
N VAL A 22 -10.62 25.69 -6.69
CA VAL A 22 -10.91 24.63 -7.66
C VAL A 22 -9.61 24.31 -8.40
N LEU A 23 -9.26 23.02 -8.50
CA LEU A 23 -8.08 22.59 -9.24
C LEU A 23 -8.35 22.65 -10.74
N ASP A 24 -7.39 23.16 -11.52
CA ASP A 24 -7.51 23.25 -12.99
C ASP A 24 -7.61 21.85 -13.63
N GLU A 25 -6.95 20.86 -13.05
CA GLU A 25 -7.07 19.44 -13.40
C GLU A 25 -7.35 18.60 -12.14
N PRO A 26 -8.39 17.73 -12.14
CA PRO A 26 -8.67 16.84 -11.00
C PRO A 26 -7.50 15.91 -10.72
N VAL A 27 -7.15 15.74 -9.44
CA VAL A 27 -5.99 14.92 -9.04
C VAL A 27 -6.45 13.55 -8.58
N LEU A 28 -6.01 12.49 -9.26
CA LEU A 28 -6.32 11.10 -8.89
C LEU A 28 -5.69 10.76 -7.53
N LEU A 29 -6.51 10.44 -6.53
CA LEU A 29 -6.08 10.05 -5.19
C LEU A 29 -5.83 8.54 -5.08
N VAL A 30 -6.80 7.74 -5.56
CA VAL A 30 -6.74 6.28 -5.47
C VAL A 30 -7.70 5.62 -6.47
N THR A 31 -7.24 4.53 -7.06
CA THR A 31 -8.08 3.57 -7.78
C THR A 31 -8.35 2.37 -6.87
N ALA A 32 -9.61 2.18 -6.46
CA ALA A 32 -10.01 1.04 -5.65
C ALA A 32 -9.91 -0.26 -6.45
N LYS A 33 -9.81 -1.41 -5.76
CA LYS A 33 -9.82 -2.75 -6.38
C LYS A 33 -11.06 -3.02 -7.24
N SER A 34 -12.16 -2.31 -7.00
CA SER A 34 -13.38 -2.36 -7.82
C SER A 34 -13.21 -1.69 -9.19
N GLY A 35 -12.12 -0.96 -9.44
CA GLY A 35 -11.94 -0.07 -10.58
C GLY A 35 -12.56 1.32 -10.40
N THR A 36 -13.09 1.62 -9.21
CA THR A 36 -13.60 2.96 -8.88
C THR A 36 -12.44 3.93 -8.62
N GLU A 37 -12.47 5.08 -9.26
CA GLU A 37 -11.43 6.11 -9.13
C GLU A 37 -11.94 7.25 -8.25
N PHE A 38 -11.08 7.79 -7.39
CA PHE A 38 -11.40 8.93 -6.55
C PHE A 38 -10.46 10.08 -6.82
N PHE A 39 -11.01 11.25 -7.12
CA PHE A 39 -10.27 12.46 -7.46
C PHE A 39 -10.47 13.53 -6.40
N LEU A 40 -9.45 14.35 -6.17
CA LEU A 40 -9.57 15.62 -5.48
C LEU A 40 -9.94 16.69 -6.51
N ASP A 41 -11.09 17.33 -6.30
CA ASP A 41 -11.61 18.36 -7.21
C ASP A 41 -11.41 19.78 -6.63
N GLU A 42 -11.68 19.93 -5.32
CA GLU A 42 -11.62 21.23 -4.63
C GLU A 42 -11.05 21.09 -3.23
N TYR A 43 -10.41 22.15 -2.75
CA TYR A 43 -10.01 22.28 -1.35
C TYR A 43 -10.13 23.73 -0.86
N ASP A 44 -10.28 23.88 0.45
CA ASP A 44 -10.35 25.17 1.14
C ASP A 44 -9.64 25.05 2.50
N TYR A 45 -8.82 26.06 2.82
CA TYR A 45 -8.15 26.14 4.10
C TYR A 45 -8.61 27.38 4.86
N ASN A 46 -9.21 27.16 6.03
CA ASN A 46 -9.67 28.24 6.88
C ASN A 46 -8.60 28.58 7.93
N GLU A 47 -7.85 29.65 7.68
CA GLU A 47 -6.78 30.13 8.58
C GLU A 47 -7.27 30.45 10.00
N SER A 48 -8.52 30.91 10.16
CA SER A 48 -9.03 31.34 11.48
C SER A 48 -9.22 30.21 12.48
N ASN A 49 -9.35 28.97 11.99
CA ASN A 49 -9.50 27.78 12.82
C ASN A 49 -8.56 26.64 12.43
N SER A 50 -7.60 26.92 11.54
CA SER A 50 -6.62 25.98 10.98
C SER A 50 -7.23 24.71 10.40
N ARG A 51 -8.39 24.77 9.75
CA ARG A 51 -9.05 23.58 9.19
C ARG A 51 -9.00 23.53 7.69
N MET A 52 -8.56 22.38 7.19
CA MET A 52 -8.69 22.01 5.78
C MET A 52 -10.07 21.41 5.53
N THR A 53 -10.68 21.72 4.40
CA THR A 53 -11.82 20.98 3.87
C THR A 53 -11.56 20.62 2.42
N VAL A 54 -11.89 19.38 2.04
CA VAL A 54 -11.66 18.84 0.70
C VAL A 54 -12.94 18.29 0.10
N VAL A 55 -13.03 18.32 -1.22
CA VAL A 55 -14.11 17.76 -2.02
C VAL A 55 -13.53 16.66 -2.92
N ILE A 56 -14.08 15.46 -2.76
CA ILE A 56 -13.62 14.26 -3.46
C ILE A 56 -14.72 13.75 -4.37
N ASN A 57 -14.37 13.44 -5.61
CA ASN A 57 -15.27 12.90 -6.61
C ASN A 57 -14.94 11.43 -6.93
N GLY A 58 -15.88 10.53 -6.66
CA GLY A 58 -15.77 9.10 -6.89
C GLY A 58 -16.43 8.71 -8.21
N HIS A 59 -15.63 8.32 -9.19
CA HIS A 59 -16.06 7.77 -10.47
C HIS A 59 -16.22 6.26 -10.35
N TYR A 60 -17.46 5.80 -10.26
CA TYR A 60 -17.77 4.40 -9.99
C TYR A 60 -17.50 3.50 -11.19
N SER A 61 -16.92 2.33 -10.90
CA SER A 61 -16.97 1.21 -11.83
C SER A 61 -18.39 0.66 -11.92
N ASP A 62 -18.69 -0.07 -13.00
CA ASP A 62 -20.02 -0.66 -13.22
C ASP A 62 -20.49 -1.53 -12.05
N ALA A 63 -19.57 -2.29 -11.45
CA ALA A 63 -19.86 -3.13 -10.30
C ALA A 63 -20.25 -2.31 -9.05
N GLU A 64 -19.55 -1.20 -8.78
CA GLU A 64 -19.83 -0.36 -7.60
C GLU A 64 -21.06 0.51 -7.82
N LYS A 65 -21.29 0.94 -9.07
CA LYS A 65 -22.50 1.62 -9.53
C LYS A 65 -23.75 0.79 -9.22
N LEU A 66 -23.75 -0.49 -9.57
CA LEU A 66 -24.88 -1.40 -9.32
C LEU A 66 -25.16 -1.59 -7.82
N LYS A 67 -24.13 -1.81 -7.00
CA LYS A 67 -24.27 -1.93 -5.53
C LYS A 67 -24.83 -0.64 -4.93
N THR A 68 -24.36 0.51 -5.40
CA THR A 68 -24.81 1.81 -4.90
C THR A 68 -26.25 2.09 -5.30
N ILE A 69 -26.66 1.76 -6.52
CA ILE A 69 -28.07 1.83 -6.95
C ILE A 69 -28.96 0.98 -6.06
N GLU A 70 -28.55 -0.25 -5.77
CA GLU A 70 -29.28 -1.14 -4.88
C GLU A 70 -29.40 -0.55 -3.46
N TRP A 71 -28.32 0.00 -2.93
CA TRP A 71 -28.33 0.63 -1.61
C TRP A 71 -29.20 1.90 -1.58
N LEU A 72 -29.08 2.79 -2.57
CA LEU A 72 -29.88 4.02 -2.67
C LEU A 72 -31.38 3.70 -2.73
N THR A 73 -31.75 2.68 -3.50
CA THR A 73 -33.16 2.29 -3.67
C THR A 73 -33.71 1.57 -2.43
N LYS A 74 -33.00 0.55 -1.93
CA LYS A 74 -33.49 -0.30 -0.83
C LYS A 74 -33.31 0.30 0.56
N LYS A 75 -32.27 1.12 0.77
CA LYS A 75 -31.92 1.65 2.10
C LYS A 75 -32.16 3.15 2.23
N LYS A 76 -32.09 3.91 1.15
CA LYS A 76 -32.29 5.38 1.17
C LYS A 76 -33.60 5.84 0.53
N GLY A 77 -34.39 4.93 -0.05
CA GLY A 77 -35.70 5.23 -0.62
C GLY A 77 -35.65 6.06 -1.90
N VAL A 78 -34.50 6.11 -2.58
CA VAL A 78 -34.38 6.82 -3.86
C VAL A 78 -35.14 6.02 -4.94
N PRO A 79 -36.03 6.65 -5.74
CA PRO A 79 -36.73 5.93 -6.81
C PRO A 79 -35.75 5.28 -7.80
N PHE A 80 -35.97 4.02 -8.17
CA PHE A 80 -35.09 3.29 -9.09
C PHE A 80 -34.88 4.03 -10.42
N VAL A 81 -35.91 4.69 -10.95
CA VAL A 81 -35.83 5.46 -12.20
C VAL A 81 -34.81 6.61 -12.11
N LYS A 82 -34.63 7.18 -10.90
CA LYS A 82 -33.64 8.21 -10.61
C LYS A 82 -32.28 7.59 -10.27
N ALA A 83 -32.25 6.58 -9.41
CA ALA A 83 -31.02 5.92 -8.98
C ALA A 83 -30.27 5.28 -10.15
N ARG A 84 -30.96 4.65 -11.11
CA ARG A 84 -30.32 4.00 -12.28
C ARG A 84 -29.50 4.93 -13.16
N LYS A 85 -29.69 6.24 -13.03
CA LYS A 85 -28.92 7.27 -13.75
C LYS A 85 -27.62 7.65 -13.03
N LEU A 86 -27.36 7.14 -11.83
CA LEU A 86 -26.14 7.39 -11.06
C LEU A 86 -24.93 7.37 -11.97
N SER A 87 -23.98 8.28 -11.80
CA SER A 87 -22.73 8.35 -12.54
C SER A 87 -21.57 8.30 -11.54
N ASN A 88 -21.54 9.29 -10.67
CA ASN A 88 -20.49 9.51 -9.69
C ASN A 88 -21.09 9.92 -8.34
N ASN A 89 -20.21 10.05 -7.35
CA ASN A 89 -20.57 10.62 -6.08
C ASN A 89 -19.52 11.66 -5.64
N VAL A 90 -19.96 12.65 -4.89
CA VAL A 90 -19.11 13.69 -4.33
C VAL A 90 -19.22 13.67 -2.82
N PHE A 91 -18.07 13.51 -2.16
CA PHE A 91 -17.92 13.61 -0.71
C PHE A 91 -17.27 14.93 -0.33
N CYS A 92 -17.62 15.46 0.83
CA CYS A 92 -16.86 16.54 1.45
C CYS A 92 -16.42 16.17 2.86
N PHE A 93 -15.12 16.32 3.11
CA PHE A 93 -14.51 16.07 4.41
C PHE A 93 -13.87 17.32 4.96
N ARG A 94 -14.16 17.61 6.23
CA ARG A 94 -13.52 18.68 7.00
C ARG A 94 -12.58 18.07 8.02
N PHE A 95 -11.33 18.50 8.01
CA PHE A 95 -10.30 18.05 8.93
C PHE A 95 -10.25 18.94 10.16
N ASP A 96 -9.73 18.41 11.26
CA ASP A 96 -9.39 19.21 12.43
C ASP A 96 -8.04 19.91 12.24
N GLU A 97 -7.62 20.66 13.26
CA GLU A 97 -6.44 21.50 13.22
C GLU A 97 -5.12 20.74 12.99
N ASN A 98 -5.07 19.46 13.38
CA ASN A 98 -3.88 18.63 13.22
C ASN A 98 -3.95 17.72 11.98
N GLY A 99 -5.09 17.67 11.29
CA GLY A 99 -5.32 16.73 10.19
C GLY A 99 -5.44 15.27 10.62
N ASP A 100 -5.53 14.98 11.92
CA ASP A 100 -5.60 13.60 12.44
C ASP A 100 -7.03 13.06 12.48
N LYS A 101 -8.05 13.94 12.40
CA LYS A 101 -9.46 13.53 12.31
C LYS A 101 -10.20 14.32 11.25
N PHE A 102 -11.28 13.71 10.74
CA PHE A 102 -12.17 14.34 9.79
C PHE A 102 -13.65 14.16 10.16
N GLN A 103 -14.48 15.11 9.72
CA GLN A 103 -15.94 15.03 9.70
C GLN A 103 -16.43 14.92 8.28
N ARG A 104 -17.43 14.07 8.06
CA ARG A 104 -18.20 14.07 6.81
C ARG A 104 -19.19 15.24 6.80
N VAL A 105 -19.12 16.07 5.77
CA VAL A 105 -19.96 17.27 5.61
C VAL A 105 -21.19 16.98 4.75
N TYR A 106 -21.00 16.27 3.63
CA TYR A 106 -22.07 15.73 2.80
C TYR A 106 -21.60 14.52 1.99
N ASP A 107 -22.56 13.76 1.48
CA ASP A 107 -22.36 12.65 0.55
C ASP A 107 -23.46 12.72 -0.52
N ARG A 108 -23.10 13.20 -1.70
CA ARG A 108 -24.03 13.52 -2.79
C ARG A 108 -23.77 12.65 -3.99
N TYR A 109 -24.84 12.24 -4.67
CA TYR A 109 -24.80 11.34 -5.80
C TYR A 109 -25.39 12.04 -7.01
N PHE A 110 -24.74 11.94 -8.16
CA PHE A 110 -25.10 12.67 -9.38
C PHE A 110 -25.28 11.71 -10.55
N ASP A 111 -26.03 12.14 -11.56
CA ASP A 111 -26.11 11.45 -12.84
C ASP A 111 -25.11 12.01 -13.86
N GLU A 112 -25.10 11.42 -15.06
CA GLU A 112 -24.17 11.79 -16.15
C GLU A 112 -24.38 13.24 -16.65
N ASP A 113 -25.55 13.83 -16.41
CA ASP A 113 -25.87 15.21 -16.74
C ASP A 113 -25.48 16.18 -15.60
N GLY A 114 -24.98 15.66 -14.47
CA GLY A 114 -24.65 16.43 -13.27
C GLY A 114 -25.86 16.73 -12.37
N GLU A 115 -27.01 16.10 -12.61
CA GLU A 115 -28.21 16.31 -11.80
C GLU A 115 -28.16 15.49 -10.50
N LEU A 116 -28.61 16.07 -9.40
CA LEU A 116 -28.57 15.43 -8.09
C LEU A 116 -29.51 14.22 -8.04
N VAL A 117 -28.95 13.01 -7.97
CA VAL A 117 -29.65 11.75 -7.75
C VAL A 117 -30.11 11.66 -6.29
N ALA A 118 -29.18 11.87 -5.34
CA ALA A 118 -29.46 11.83 -3.91
C ALA A 118 -28.47 12.69 -3.10
N ASP A 119 -28.97 13.30 -2.00
CA ASP A 119 -28.13 13.87 -0.94
C ASP A 119 -28.36 13.03 0.33
N VAL A 120 -27.35 12.25 0.72
CA VAL A 120 -27.46 11.32 1.83
C VAL A 120 -27.07 12.02 3.13
N PRO A 121 -27.94 12.01 4.16
CA PRO A 121 -27.61 12.60 5.45
C PRO A 121 -26.36 11.97 6.07
N VAL A 122 -25.41 12.81 6.49
CA VAL A 122 -24.19 12.43 7.21
C VAL A 122 -24.22 12.95 8.65
N ASN A 123 -23.52 12.27 9.56
CA ASN A 123 -23.38 12.72 10.93
C ASN A 123 -22.29 13.79 11.04
N LYS A 124 -22.67 15.06 10.85
CA LYS A 124 -21.77 16.23 10.89
C LYS A 124 -21.12 16.49 12.26
N LYS A 125 -21.51 15.79 13.32
CA LYS A 125 -20.93 15.93 14.66
C LYS A 125 -19.85 14.88 14.95
N LYS A 126 -19.80 13.80 14.17
CA LYS A 126 -18.88 12.69 14.38
C LYS A 126 -17.53 13.01 13.73
N TRP A 127 -16.48 12.97 14.54
CA TRP A 127 -15.09 12.97 14.09
C TRP A 127 -14.60 11.53 13.95
N GLU A 128 -13.94 11.23 12.85
CA GLU A 128 -13.35 9.93 12.55
C GLU A 128 -11.85 10.10 12.37
N PRO A 129 -11.02 9.16 12.87
CA PRO A 129 -9.58 9.24 12.68
C PRO A 129 -9.24 9.17 11.19
N VAL A 130 -8.32 10.03 10.75
CA VAL A 130 -7.76 10.01 9.41
C VAL A 130 -6.87 8.78 9.29
N LYS A 131 -7.04 8.07 8.19
CA LYS A 131 -6.15 6.99 7.78
C LYS A 131 -5.45 7.48 6.51
N PRO A 132 -4.14 7.78 6.57
CA PRO A 132 -3.40 8.42 5.46
C PRO A 132 -3.60 7.74 4.11
N GLN A 133 -3.66 6.40 4.10
CA GLN A 133 -3.78 5.60 2.88
C GLN A 133 -5.20 5.50 2.32
N LEU A 134 -6.21 5.91 3.08
CA LEU A 134 -7.59 5.98 2.59
C LEU A 134 -7.85 7.32 1.92
N THR A 135 -8.91 7.37 1.11
CA THR A 135 -9.27 8.53 0.29
C THR A 135 -9.29 9.84 1.09
N SER A 136 -9.70 9.83 2.36
CA SER A 136 -9.68 11.03 3.20
C SER A 136 -8.27 11.48 3.59
N GLY A 137 -7.37 10.57 3.96
CA GLY A 137 -6.00 10.92 4.30
C GLY A 137 -5.21 11.42 3.09
N LYS A 138 -5.31 10.71 1.96
CA LYS A 138 -4.66 11.13 0.71
C LYS A 138 -5.15 12.50 0.25
N ALA A 139 -6.46 12.75 0.32
CA ALA A 139 -7.02 14.05 -0.05
C ALA A 139 -6.47 15.18 0.82
N TYR A 140 -6.28 14.95 2.13
CA TYR A 140 -5.69 15.94 3.04
C TYR A 140 -4.24 16.25 2.67
N SER A 141 -3.40 15.22 2.50
CA SER A 141 -1.99 15.39 2.14
C SER A 141 -1.82 16.14 0.82
N VAL A 142 -2.53 15.72 -0.22
CA VAL A 142 -2.48 16.38 -1.53
C VAL A 142 -2.96 17.83 -1.44
N ALA A 143 -4.06 18.11 -0.73
CA ALA A 143 -4.54 19.49 -0.55
C ALA A 143 -3.54 20.37 0.21
N LEU A 144 -2.79 19.80 1.16
CA LEU A 144 -1.75 20.51 1.90
C LEU A 144 -0.57 20.89 0.99
N GLU A 145 -0.12 19.97 0.13
CA GLU A 145 0.93 20.24 -0.87
C GLU A 145 0.54 21.41 -1.80
N PHE A 146 -0.71 21.45 -2.26
CA PHE A 146 -1.21 22.56 -3.08
C PHE A 146 -1.33 23.88 -2.31
N LEU A 147 -1.60 23.84 -1.01
CA LEU A 147 -1.63 25.03 -0.16
C LEU A 147 -0.21 25.62 -0.03
N GLU A 148 0.78 24.78 0.23
CA GLU A 148 2.20 25.15 0.39
C GLU A 148 2.81 25.66 -0.93
N ALA A 149 2.44 25.06 -2.07
CA ALA A 149 2.91 25.50 -3.39
C ALA A 149 2.38 26.89 -3.81
N GLY A 150 1.30 27.38 -3.18
CA GLY A 150 0.66 28.66 -3.50
C GLY A 150 1.21 29.87 -2.72
N THR A 151 2.15 29.66 -1.79
CA THR A 151 2.83 30.73 -1.05
C THR A 151 4.09 31.17 -1.81
N GLU A 152 4.16 32.44 -2.25
CA GLU A 152 5.37 32.98 -2.90
C GLU A 152 6.56 32.95 -1.91
N PRO A 153 7.76 32.55 -2.37
CA PRO A 153 8.94 32.46 -1.52
C PRO A 153 9.46 33.86 -1.13
N ASP A 154 9.91 33.99 0.12
CA ASP A 154 10.53 35.21 0.66
C ASP A 154 11.77 35.60 -0.16
N PRO A 155 11.81 36.79 -0.78
CA PRO A 155 12.89 37.19 -1.68
C PRO A 155 14.25 37.40 -0.99
N ASP A 156 14.29 37.50 0.34
CA ASP A 156 15.52 37.62 1.12
C ASP A 156 15.96 36.29 1.77
N ALA A 157 15.22 35.20 1.52
CA ALA A 157 15.63 33.86 1.96
C ALA A 157 16.79 33.36 1.07
N PRO A 158 17.90 32.85 1.66
CA PRO A 158 18.99 32.28 0.89
C PRO A 158 18.48 31.09 0.05
N PRO A 159 19.08 30.83 -1.13
CA PRO A 159 18.49 29.93 -2.12
C PRO A 159 18.30 28.53 -1.55
N GLU A 160 17.03 28.12 -1.43
CA GLU A 160 16.66 26.76 -1.06
C GLU A 160 16.91 25.82 -2.25
N ASN A 161 18.04 25.12 -2.18
CA ASN A 161 18.22 23.83 -2.84
C ASN A 161 17.24 22.83 -2.19
N PRO A 162 16.60 21.88 -2.89
CA PRO A 162 15.59 21.01 -2.30
C PRO A 162 16.28 20.07 -1.31
N ALA A 163 16.36 20.51 -0.06
CA ALA A 163 17.02 19.85 1.03
C ALA A 163 16.04 19.78 2.19
N VAL A 164 15.67 18.54 2.51
CA VAL A 164 15.47 18.10 3.88
C VAL A 164 14.32 18.83 4.58
N GLY A 165 13.09 18.45 4.23
CA GLY A 165 12.00 18.48 5.20
C GLY A 165 12.47 17.70 6.44
N ASP A 166 12.32 18.32 7.60
CA ASP A 166 12.87 17.93 8.89
C ASP A 166 12.42 16.51 9.28
N SER A 167 13.10 15.51 8.73
CA SER A 167 13.10 14.15 9.25
C SER A 167 13.61 14.28 10.67
N ASN A 168 12.74 14.01 11.63
CA ASN A 168 13.11 13.94 13.04
C ASN A 168 14.17 12.84 13.20
N LYS A 169 15.43 13.22 12.98
CA LYS A 169 16.61 12.38 13.09
C LYS A 169 16.73 12.03 14.56
N GLY A 170 16.16 10.91 14.96
CA GLY A 170 16.41 10.37 16.29
C GLY A 170 17.92 10.23 16.47
N THR A 171 18.50 11.03 17.35
CA THR A 171 19.96 11.08 17.52
C THR A 171 20.41 9.93 18.42
N ALA A 172 21.41 9.18 17.94
CA ALA A 172 22.07 8.14 18.72
C ALA A 172 23.03 8.81 19.71
N GLY A 173 22.52 9.24 20.87
CA GLY A 173 23.32 9.71 22.01
C GLY A 173 24.05 11.06 21.83
N ASP A 174 24.60 11.35 20.65
CA ASP A 174 25.71 12.29 20.44
C ASP A 174 25.50 13.22 19.22
N ASP A 175 24.26 13.67 18.95
CA ASP A 175 23.87 14.53 17.81
C ASP A 175 24.12 13.99 16.39
N GLN A 176 24.65 12.77 16.25
CA GLN A 176 24.76 12.11 14.95
C GLN A 176 23.42 11.48 14.51
N PRO A 177 23.07 11.56 13.20
CA PRO A 177 21.91 10.87 12.65
C PRO A 177 22.01 9.36 12.87
N LEU A 178 20.93 8.71 13.31
CA LEU A 178 20.89 7.26 13.46
C LEU A 178 21.07 6.56 12.10
N ASP A 179 22.17 5.83 11.95
CA ASP A 179 22.38 4.92 10.82
C ASP A 179 21.62 3.61 11.08
N TRP A 180 20.40 3.49 10.54
CA TRP A 180 19.56 2.30 10.69
C TRP A 180 20.19 1.02 10.12
N ALA A 181 21.09 1.13 9.14
CA ALA A 181 21.74 -0.01 8.50
C ALA A 181 22.83 -0.63 9.39
N LYS A 182 23.48 0.15 10.25
CA LYS A 182 24.66 -0.31 11.02
C LYS A 182 24.56 -0.15 12.54
N SER A 183 23.66 0.70 13.02
CA SER A 183 23.53 0.96 14.46
C SER A 183 23.20 -0.29 15.24
N SER A 184 23.71 -0.37 16.48
CA SER A 184 23.40 -1.45 17.41
C SER A 184 21.96 -1.37 17.91
N TYR A 185 21.44 -2.48 18.43
CA TYR A 185 20.12 -2.49 19.07
C TYR A 185 19.96 -1.41 20.15
N VAL A 186 21.01 -1.19 20.98
CA VAL A 186 20.95 -0.22 22.08
C VAL A 186 20.82 1.21 21.56
N ALA A 187 21.57 1.55 20.50
CA ALA A 187 21.51 2.86 19.88
C ALA A 187 20.13 3.12 19.24
N VAL A 188 19.62 2.15 18.49
CA VAL A 188 18.29 2.25 17.85
C VAL A 188 17.19 2.35 18.92
N ALA A 189 17.24 1.54 19.97
CA ALA A 189 16.25 1.59 21.04
C ALA A 189 16.25 2.93 21.79
N ALA A 190 17.43 3.50 22.04
CA ALA A 190 17.55 4.83 22.64
C ALA A 190 16.98 5.93 21.72
N ALA A 191 17.24 5.84 20.42
CA ALA A 191 16.72 6.79 19.43
C ALA A 191 15.20 6.70 19.30
N ILE A 192 14.61 5.50 19.19
CA ILE A 192 13.15 5.32 19.16
C ILE A 192 12.52 5.89 20.44
N LYS A 193 13.12 5.65 21.61
CA LYS A 193 12.65 6.24 22.88
C LYS A 193 12.69 7.77 22.88
N LYS A 194 13.62 8.38 22.14
CA LYS A 194 13.72 9.84 21.94
C LYS A 194 12.80 10.36 20.82
N GLY A 195 12.03 9.50 20.15
CA GLY A 195 11.10 9.89 19.10
C GLY A 195 11.62 9.69 17.67
N ALA A 196 12.65 8.86 17.45
CA ALA A 196 13.03 8.47 16.09
C ALA A 196 11.84 7.87 15.35
N ASP A 197 11.57 8.36 14.14
CA ASP A 197 10.52 7.82 13.30
C ASP A 197 10.93 6.47 12.69
N VAL A 198 10.24 5.40 13.09
CA VAL A 198 10.45 4.03 12.58
C VAL A 198 9.96 3.84 11.14
N ASN A 199 9.17 4.80 10.63
CA ASN A 199 8.62 4.83 9.28
C ASN A 199 9.30 5.86 8.37
N ALA A 200 10.43 6.42 8.81
CA ALA A 200 11.16 7.40 8.02
C ALA A 200 11.65 6.81 6.70
N PHE A 201 11.52 7.58 5.62
CA PHE A 201 12.23 7.35 4.37
C PHE A 201 13.61 7.99 4.48
N ILE A 202 14.66 7.17 4.36
CA ILE A 202 16.04 7.57 4.70
C ILE A 202 17.00 7.23 3.57
N PRO A 203 18.05 8.04 3.36
CA PRO A 203 19.22 7.61 2.61
C PRO A 203 19.99 6.56 3.42
N TYR A 204 20.53 5.55 2.74
CA TYR A 204 21.42 4.56 3.32
C TYR A 204 22.43 4.07 2.28
N THR A 205 23.53 3.49 2.76
CA THR A 205 24.51 2.84 1.88
C THR A 205 24.40 1.33 2.06
N ASP A 206 24.23 0.60 0.96
CA ASP A 206 24.22 -0.85 0.99
C ASP A 206 25.62 -1.45 1.25
N SER A 207 25.73 -2.78 1.24
CA SER A 207 27.00 -3.48 1.44
C SER A 207 28.01 -3.32 0.30
N GLU A 208 27.55 -2.89 -0.88
CA GLU A 208 28.36 -2.68 -2.07
C GLU A 208 28.86 -1.23 -2.18
N GLY A 209 28.38 -0.34 -1.30
CA GLY A 209 28.75 1.06 -1.29
C GLY A 209 27.82 1.96 -2.11
N ASN A 210 26.69 1.43 -2.59
CA ASN A 210 25.73 2.21 -3.35
C ASN A 210 24.89 3.06 -2.40
N GLU A 211 24.75 4.35 -2.73
CA GLU A 211 23.82 5.25 -2.06
C GLU A 211 22.41 4.98 -2.58
N LEU A 212 21.54 4.56 -1.67
CA LEU A 212 20.15 4.22 -1.93
C LEU A 212 19.25 4.99 -0.97
N GLU A 213 17.95 4.98 -1.27
CA GLU A 213 16.93 5.50 -0.38
C GLU A 213 15.88 4.42 -0.13
N GLY A 214 15.33 4.39 1.07
CA GLY A 214 14.31 3.41 1.43
C GLY A 214 13.74 3.69 2.80
N TYR A 215 12.61 3.06 3.11
CA TYR A 215 12.06 3.16 4.45
C TYR A 215 12.95 2.44 5.46
N ALA A 216 13.10 3.01 6.65
CA ALA A 216 13.95 2.47 7.72
C ALA A 216 13.69 0.98 7.99
N VAL A 217 12.42 0.55 7.90
CA VAL A 217 12.04 -0.86 8.09
C VAL A 217 12.61 -1.79 7.01
N ALA A 218 12.68 -1.36 5.76
CA ALA A 218 13.30 -2.13 4.67
C ALA A 218 14.83 -2.16 4.81
N VAL A 219 15.43 -1.04 5.21
CA VAL A 219 16.87 -0.97 5.50
C VAL A 219 17.24 -1.97 6.59
N VAL A 220 16.47 -2.01 7.69
CA VAL A 220 16.67 -2.97 8.78
C VAL A 220 16.38 -4.41 8.34
N ALA A 221 15.38 -4.64 7.49
CA ALA A 221 15.05 -5.96 6.97
C ALA A 221 16.19 -6.60 6.16
N LEU A 222 17.04 -5.80 5.52
CA LEU A 222 18.18 -6.28 4.74
C LEU A 222 19.41 -6.64 5.60
N ARG A 223 19.40 -6.31 6.89
CA ARG A 223 20.55 -6.56 7.78
C ARG A 223 20.73 -8.04 8.07
N THR A 224 21.98 -8.51 8.07
CA THR A 224 22.35 -9.92 8.34
C THR A 224 23.04 -10.12 9.68
N ASP A 225 23.23 -9.05 10.45
CA ASP A 225 23.82 -9.09 11.77
C ASP A 225 22.81 -9.53 12.85
N LYS A 226 23.34 -9.88 14.03
CA LYS A 226 22.58 -10.43 15.15
C LYS A 226 21.51 -9.48 15.72
N ASP A 227 21.61 -8.17 15.48
CA ASP A 227 20.67 -7.20 16.01
C ASP A 227 19.46 -6.99 15.09
N ALA A 228 19.52 -7.42 13.81
CA ALA A 228 18.47 -7.23 12.83
C ALA A 228 17.09 -7.67 13.33
N ALA A 229 16.98 -8.90 13.86
CA ALA A 229 15.73 -9.43 14.41
C ALA A 229 15.18 -8.61 15.58
N ARG A 230 16.07 -8.17 16.48
CA ARG A 230 15.71 -7.41 17.68
C ARG A 230 15.26 -6.00 17.34
N ILE A 231 15.97 -5.34 16.41
CA ILE A 231 15.64 -4.01 15.93
C ILE A 231 14.32 -4.06 15.17
N LEU A 232 14.17 -4.98 14.24
CA LEU A 232 12.94 -5.12 13.45
C LEU A 232 11.74 -5.46 14.34
N GLY A 233 11.91 -6.35 15.32
CA GLY A 233 10.89 -6.62 16.33
C GLY A 233 10.49 -5.37 17.11
N LEU A 234 11.45 -4.55 17.55
CA LEU A 234 11.20 -3.29 18.25
C LEU A 234 10.46 -2.28 17.36
N MET A 235 10.84 -2.16 16.09
CA MET A 235 10.19 -1.27 15.13
C MET A 235 8.72 -1.67 14.93
N LEU A 236 8.44 -2.96 14.74
CA LEU A 236 7.07 -3.49 14.63
C LEU A 236 6.27 -3.24 15.91
N ASP A 237 6.87 -3.50 17.08
CA ASP A 237 6.24 -3.23 18.38
C ASP A 237 6.00 -1.72 18.60
N SER A 238 6.74 -0.85 17.90
CA SER A 238 6.61 0.62 17.92
C SER A 238 5.72 1.17 16.80
N GLY A 239 5.05 0.31 16.02
CA GLY A 239 4.11 0.74 14.96
C GLY A 239 4.74 0.98 13.60
N ALA A 240 5.84 0.29 13.27
CA ALA A 240 6.36 0.29 11.92
C ALA A 240 5.30 -0.20 10.91
N ASP A 241 5.04 0.62 9.92
CA ASP A 241 4.14 0.36 8.82
C ASP A 241 4.91 -0.40 7.74
N LEU A 242 4.38 -1.56 7.38
CA LEU A 242 4.94 -2.35 6.31
C LEU A 242 4.32 -1.95 4.97
N GLU A 243 3.14 -1.31 4.90
CA GLU A 243 2.41 -1.06 3.64
C GLU A 243 3.24 -0.37 2.56
N ASN A 244 4.09 0.60 2.94
CA ASN A 244 4.98 1.31 2.00
C ASN A 244 6.19 0.47 1.55
N GLU A 245 6.44 -0.66 2.20
CA GLU A 245 7.49 -1.63 1.87
C GLU A 245 6.93 -3.05 1.81
N PRO A 246 6.13 -3.37 0.77
CA PRO A 246 5.48 -4.68 0.64
C PRO A 246 6.46 -5.86 0.61
N ARG A 247 7.74 -5.59 0.34
CA ARG A 247 8.80 -6.58 0.24
C ARG A 247 9.64 -6.71 1.51
N ALA A 248 9.39 -5.94 2.57
CA ALA A 248 10.22 -5.93 3.78
C ALA A 248 10.31 -7.33 4.44
N LEU A 249 9.18 -8.00 4.68
CA LEU A 249 9.19 -9.35 5.26
C LEU A 249 9.91 -10.36 4.35
N ALA A 250 9.66 -10.29 3.05
CA ALA A 250 10.30 -11.16 2.06
C ALA A 250 11.83 -10.94 2.03
N ASN A 251 12.28 -9.69 2.08
CA ASN A 251 13.69 -9.31 2.13
C ASN A 251 14.34 -9.79 3.43
N TYR A 252 13.67 -9.64 4.56
CA TYR A 252 14.13 -10.17 5.84
C TYR A 252 14.31 -11.69 5.80
N ILE A 253 13.32 -12.43 5.28
CA ILE A 253 13.41 -13.88 5.11
C ILE A 253 14.63 -14.27 4.25
N ARG A 254 14.83 -13.61 3.11
CA ARG A 254 15.97 -13.87 2.21
C ARG A 254 17.32 -13.54 2.86
N ALA A 255 17.40 -12.42 3.56
CA ALA A 255 18.62 -11.97 4.23
C ALA A 255 19.03 -12.91 5.38
N GLN A 256 18.06 -13.42 6.15
CA GLN A 256 18.35 -14.31 7.27
C GLN A 256 18.61 -15.76 6.86
N GLY A 257 17.86 -16.28 5.87
CA GLY A 257 17.92 -17.68 5.49
C GLY A 257 17.70 -18.62 6.68
N SER A 258 18.66 -19.51 6.94
CA SER A 258 18.58 -20.46 8.07
C SER A 258 18.64 -19.82 9.46
N LYS A 259 18.98 -18.53 9.58
CA LYS A 259 19.02 -17.78 10.85
C LYS A 259 17.73 -17.04 11.18
N LEU A 260 16.67 -17.24 10.40
CA LEU A 260 15.42 -16.51 10.54
C LEU A 260 14.83 -16.62 11.95
N ASP A 261 14.50 -15.47 12.54
CA ASP A 261 13.77 -15.41 13.81
C ASP A 261 12.25 -15.46 13.56
N MET A 262 11.66 -16.60 13.89
CA MET A 262 10.21 -16.83 13.72
C MET A 262 9.35 -15.88 14.56
N ALA A 263 9.86 -15.30 15.65
CA ALA A 263 9.12 -14.33 16.44
C ALA A 263 8.89 -13.01 15.68
N VAL A 264 9.81 -12.64 14.78
CA VAL A 264 9.61 -11.49 13.89
C VAL A 264 8.54 -11.80 12.85
N VAL A 265 8.55 -13.02 12.29
CA VAL A 265 7.49 -13.47 11.37
C VAL A 265 6.13 -13.44 12.06
N ASP A 266 6.03 -13.88 13.31
CA ASP A 266 4.78 -13.82 14.09
C ASP A 266 4.27 -12.38 14.29
N ARG A 267 5.18 -11.43 14.52
CA ARG A 267 4.81 -10.00 14.61
C ARG A 267 4.28 -9.48 13.28
N MET A 268 5.01 -9.73 12.18
CA MET A 268 4.60 -9.26 10.85
C MET A 268 3.30 -9.91 10.38
N ALA A 269 3.12 -11.21 10.64
CA ALA A 269 1.90 -11.95 10.31
C ALA A 269 0.64 -11.37 10.99
N ARG A 270 0.76 -10.89 12.23
CA ARG A 270 -0.35 -10.21 12.94
C ARG A 270 -0.80 -8.92 12.25
N LEU A 271 0.08 -8.26 11.51
CA LEU A 271 -0.25 -7.05 10.75
C LEU A 271 -1.01 -7.37 9.45
N LYS A 272 -1.10 -8.65 9.05
CA LYS A 272 -1.85 -9.18 7.89
C LYS A 272 -1.50 -8.54 6.53
N ALA A 273 -0.44 -7.75 6.45
CA ALA A 273 0.11 -7.27 5.20
C ALA A 273 1.21 -8.26 4.71
N GLN A 274 1.33 -8.44 3.39
CA GLN A 274 2.54 -9.00 2.72
C GLN A 274 2.84 -10.50 2.85
N LEU A 275 1.94 -11.29 3.42
CA LEU A 275 2.18 -12.71 3.66
C LEU A 275 2.44 -13.51 2.37
N ASN A 276 1.88 -13.10 1.23
CA ASN A 276 2.12 -13.78 -0.05
C ASN A 276 3.54 -13.53 -0.58
N LEU A 277 4.05 -12.29 -0.52
CA LEU A 277 5.42 -12.00 -0.93
C LEU A 277 6.45 -12.71 -0.03
N ALA A 278 6.12 -12.85 1.25
CA ALA A 278 6.90 -13.64 2.20
C ALA A 278 6.87 -15.15 1.88
N LEU A 279 5.71 -15.67 1.48
CA LEU A 279 5.59 -17.05 1.03
C LEU A 279 6.38 -17.27 -0.26
N LEU A 280 6.40 -16.30 -1.17
CA LEU A 280 7.23 -16.35 -2.38
C LEU A 280 8.72 -16.39 -2.05
N ALA A 281 9.18 -15.64 -1.04
CA ALA A 281 10.57 -15.71 -0.61
C ALA A 281 11.02 -17.12 -0.19
N CYS A 282 10.09 -18.02 0.15
CA CYS A 282 10.39 -19.41 0.46
C CYS A 282 10.85 -20.23 -0.75
N SER A 283 10.56 -19.82 -1.99
CA SER A 283 10.98 -20.55 -3.19
C SER A 283 12.48 -20.42 -3.48
N VAL A 284 13.12 -19.36 -2.98
CA VAL A 284 14.51 -19.02 -3.27
C VAL A 284 15.40 -19.49 -2.12
N LYS A 285 16.57 -20.07 -2.45
CA LYS A 285 17.55 -20.48 -1.44
C LYS A 285 18.34 -19.27 -0.91
N PRO A 286 18.76 -19.27 0.37
CA PRO A 286 18.54 -20.31 1.38
C PRO A 286 17.11 -20.30 1.97
N TYR A 287 16.37 -21.37 1.74
CA TYR A 287 15.01 -21.56 2.25
C TYR A 287 15.06 -21.96 3.74
N PRO A 288 14.39 -21.23 4.66
CA PRO A 288 14.40 -21.54 6.09
C PRO A 288 13.66 -22.84 6.44
N GLY A 289 12.98 -23.48 5.47
CA GLY A 289 12.31 -24.76 5.63
C GLY A 289 10.79 -24.67 5.65
N ASP A 290 10.16 -25.84 5.58
CA ASP A 290 8.72 -26.07 5.50
C ASP A 290 7.91 -25.53 6.70
N ALA A 291 8.55 -25.34 7.85
CA ALA A 291 7.94 -24.71 9.01
C ALA A 291 7.55 -23.24 8.76
N LEU A 292 8.37 -22.48 8.02
CA LEU A 292 8.07 -21.08 7.69
C LEU A 292 6.86 -21.00 6.75
N ALA A 293 6.90 -21.78 5.65
CA ALA A 293 5.83 -21.77 4.67
C ALA A 293 4.49 -22.19 5.30
N ARG A 294 4.48 -23.21 6.17
CA ARG A 294 3.28 -23.59 6.93
C ARG A 294 2.73 -22.44 7.75
N LYS A 295 3.59 -21.77 8.53
CA LYS A 295 3.16 -20.64 9.36
C LYS A 295 2.59 -19.48 8.52
N LEU A 296 3.21 -19.16 7.39
CA LEU A 296 2.71 -18.09 6.51
C LEU A 296 1.33 -18.44 5.94
N ILE A 297 1.12 -19.69 5.50
CA ILE A 297 -0.18 -20.18 5.02
C ILE A 297 -1.22 -20.16 6.16
N GLU A 298 -0.87 -20.65 7.35
CA GLU A 298 -1.74 -20.60 8.55
C GLU A 298 -2.11 -19.17 8.96
N ALA A 299 -1.20 -18.21 8.74
CA ALA A 299 -1.46 -16.79 8.96
C ALA A 299 -2.34 -16.14 7.87
N GLY A 300 -2.63 -16.85 6.78
CA GLY A 300 -3.51 -16.40 5.70
C GLY A 300 -2.81 -16.04 4.39
N ALA A 301 -1.55 -16.44 4.18
CA ALA A 301 -0.93 -16.36 2.86
C ALA A 301 -1.72 -17.23 1.87
N SER A 302 -2.17 -16.64 0.78
CA SER A 302 -2.84 -17.35 -0.31
C SER A 302 -1.80 -18.09 -1.14
N VAL A 303 -2.03 -19.39 -1.36
CA VAL A 303 -1.18 -20.22 -2.24
C VAL A 303 -1.49 -20.01 -3.72
N ASN A 304 -2.60 -19.33 -4.05
CA ASN A 304 -3.08 -19.11 -5.42
C ASN A 304 -3.01 -17.65 -5.86
N ASP A 305 -2.52 -16.75 -5.00
CA ASP A 305 -2.32 -15.37 -5.42
C ASP A 305 -1.20 -15.32 -6.46
N ILE A 306 -1.45 -14.56 -7.52
CA ILE A 306 -0.52 -14.35 -8.62
C ILE A 306 0.56 -13.38 -8.12
N ALA A 307 1.82 -13.76 -8.31
CA ALA A 307 2.97 -12.89 -8.09
C ALA A 307 3.07 -11.81 -9.18
N ASP A 308 4.10 -10.97 -9.10
CA ASP A 308 4.43 -10.05 -10.20
C ASP A 308 4.62 -10.88 -11.50
N GLN A 309 4.05 -10.45 -12.64
CA GLN A 309 4.18 -11.09 -13.97
C GLN A 309 3.35 -12.35 -14.27
N ASN A 310 2.13 -12.50 -13.74
CA ASN A 310 1.20 -13.60 -14.10
C ASN A 310 1.66 -15.01 -13.69
N SER A 311 2.59 -15.15 -12.74
CA SER A 311 3.03 -16.45 -12.22
C SER A 311 2.37 -16.76 -10.88
N SER A 312 1.91 -18.00 -10.68
CA SER A 312 1.40 -18.44 -9.37
C SER A 312 2.57 -18.79 -8.44
N MET A 313 2.30 -18.84 -7.12
CA MET A 313 3.27 -19.29 -6.12
C MET A 313 3.90 -20.65 -6.48
N LEU A 314 3.08 -21.57 -6.99
CA LEU A 314 3.52 -22.91 -7.39
C LEU A 314 4.43 -22.86 -8.62
N LEU A 315 4.08 -22.06 -9.64
CA LEU A 315 4.91 -21.86 -10.82
C LEU A 315 6.27 -21.25 -10.46
N GLU A 316 6.30 -20.23 -9.59
CA GLU A 316 7.54 -19.64 -9.11
C GLU A 316 8.41 -20.62 -8.30
N ALA A 317 7.78 -21.40 -7.42
CA ALA A 317 8.50 -22.43 -6.65
C ALA A 317 9.10 -23.49 -7.57
N LEU A 318 8.37 -23.91 -8.61
CA LEU A 318 8.88 -24.84 -9.61
C LEU A 318 10.03 -24.22 -10.41
N ASN A 319 9.86 -22.97 -10.84
CA ASN A 319 10.84 -22.21 -11.61
C ASN A 319 12.17 -22.06 -10.87
N ALA A 320 12.11 -21.66 -9.60
CA ALA A 320 13.26 -21.45 -8.72
C ALA A 320 13.95 -22.76 -8.28
N LYS A 321 13.48 -23.93 -8.74
CA LYS A 321 13.93 -25.25 -8.27
C LYS A 321 13.88 -25.37 -6.74
N ALA A 322 12.76 -24.94 -6.16
CA ALA A 322 12.55 -24.96 -4.72
C ALA A 322 12.61 -26.39 -4.14
N ASP A 323 12.75 -26.48 -2.82
CA ASP A 323 12.72 -27.77 -2.11
C ASP A 323 11.40 -28.51 -2.42
N PRO A 324 11.43 -29.79 -2.83
CA PRO A 324 10.22 -30.58 -3.09
C PRO A 324 9.20 -30.58 -1.94
N ARG A 325 9.64 -30.37 -0.68
CA ARG A 325 8.75 -30.22 0.48
C ARG A 325 7.88 -28.97 0.41
N LEU A 326 8.39 -27.86 -0.12
CA LEU A 326 7.59 -26.66 -0.36
C LEU A 326 6.54 -26.92 -1.45
N ILE A 327 6.93 -27.57 -2.55
CA ILE A 327 6.01 -27.93 -3.65
C ILE A 327 4.86 -28.79 -3.12
N LYS A 328 5.17 -29.85 -2.38
CA LYS A 328 4.17 -30.74 -1.75
C LYS A 328 3.26 -29.97 -0.79
N LEU A 329 3.81 -29.04 -0.01
CA LEU A 329 3.03 -28.22 0.91
C LEU A 329 2.06 -27.29 0.18
N LEU A 330 2.50 -26.62 -0.88
CA LEU A 330 1.65 -25.73 -1.67
C LEU A 330 0.47 -26.50 -2.29
N VAL A 331 0.74 -27.64 -2.95
CA VAL A 331 -0.30 -28.51 -3.53
C VAL A 331 -1.26 -29.02 -2.47
N ALA A 332 -0.75 -29.48 -1.32
CA ALA A 332 -1.59 -29.94 -0.21
C ALA A 332 -2.50 -28.84 0.38
N ASN A 333 -2.15 -27.57 0.20
CA ASN A 333 -2.96 -26.42 0.61
C ASN A 333 -3.81 -25.83 -0.53
N GLY A 334 -3.97 -26.57 -1.63
CA GLY A 334 -4.88 -26.20 -2.71
C GLY A 334 -4.28 -25.27 -3.75
N ALA A 335 -2.95 -25.27 -3.93
CA ALA A 335 -2.33 -24.60 -5.07
C ALA A 335 -2.89 -25.17 -6.38
N ASP A 336 -3.28 -24.29 -7.30
CA ASP A 336 -3.87 -24.67 -8.59
C ASP A 336 -2.80 -25.31 -9.48
N ILE A 337 -2.94 -26.61 -9.73
CA ILE A 337 -2.02 -27.41 -10.54
C ILE A 337 -2.30 -27.30 -12.05
N GLU A 338 -3.43 -26.71 -12.43
CA GLU A 338 -3.86 -26.53 -13.82
C GLU A 338 -3.70 -25.08 -14.31
N LEU A 339 -3.39 -24.15 -13.40
CA LEU A 339 -3.22 -22.73 -13.74
C LEU A 339 -2.04 -22.53 -14.69
N GLU A 340 -2.34 -22.26 -15.95
CA GLU A 340 -1.33 -21.82 -16.91
C GLU A 340 -0.80 -20.44 -16.55
N GLY A 341 0.51 -20.29 -16.58
CA GLY A 341 1.18 -19.02 -16.36
C GLY A 341 2.45 -18.89 -17.18
N GLU A 342 3.13 -17.77 -16.98
CA GLU A 342 4.38 -17.42 -17.63
C GLU A 342 5.53 -17.52 -16.63
N ILE A 343 6.65 -18.10 -17.05
CA ILE A 343 7.91 -18.05 -16.31
C ILE A 343 9.01 -17.51 -17.21
N TRP A 344 9.97 -16.78 -16.64
CA TRP A 344 11.19 -16.40 -17.34
C TRP A 344 12.22 -17.54 -17.27
N GLU A 345 12.69 -18.00 -18.42
CA GLU A 345 13.76 -18.99 -18.54
C GLU A 345 15.00 -18.37 -19.20
N GLY A 346 16.10 -18.26 -18.47
CA GLY A 346 17.37 -17.72 -18.96
C GLY A 346 17.88 -16.55 -18.12
N ASP A 347 18.95 -15.90 -18.57
CA ASP A 347 19.45 -14.65 -17.97
C ASP A 347 18.62 -13.44 -18.45
N MET A 348 18.93 -12.24 -17.95
CA MET A 348 18.18 -11.03 -18.30
C MET A 348 18.36 -10.59 -19.76
N GLU A 349 19.42 -11.04 -20.45
CA GLU A 349 19.72 -10.61 -21.83
C GLU A 349 19.21 -11.58 -22.90
N ASN A 350 19.15 -12.88 -22.60
CA ASN A 350 18.86 -13.95 -23.56
C ASN A 350 17.73 -14.89 -23.12
N GLY A 351 17.00 -14.55 -22.06
CA GLY A 351 15.89 -15.36 -21.59
C GLY A 351 14.65 -15.28 -22.48
N GLU A 352 13.80 -16.29 -22.36
CA GLU A 352 12.51 -16.36 -23.03
C GLU A 352 11.37 -16.56 -22.02
N THR A 353 10.21 -16.01 -22.34
CA THR A 353 8.98 -16.27 -21.59
C THR A 353 8.41 -17.62 -22.03
N VAL A 354 8.35 -18.56 -21.09
CA VAL A 354 7.77 -19.88 -21.30
C VAL A 354 6.40 -19.93 -20.64
N ARG A 355 5.39 -20.31 -21.43
CA ARG A 355 4.04 -20.59 -20.93
C ARG A 355 3.84 -22.07 -20.66
N GLY A 356 3.14 -22.40 -19.58
CA GLY A 356 2.72 -23.76 -19.30
C GLY A 356 2.03 -23.93 -17.96
N THR A 357 1.46 -25.11 -17.76
CA THR A 357 0.95 -25.55 -16.46
C THR A 357 2.11 -25.88 -15.50
N PRO A 358 1.86 -25.95 -14.18
CA PRO A 358 2.81 -26.50 -13.21
C PRO A 358 3.45 -27.82 -13.64
N LEU A 359 2.69 -28.75 -14.22
CA LEU A 359 3.22 -30.03 -14.71
C LEU A 359 4.20 -29.83 -15.88
N ASP A 360 3.90 -28.93 -16.81
CA ASP A 360 4.78 -28.63 -17.95
C ASP A 360 6.10 -28.01 -17.49
N ILE A 361 6.01 -27.05 -16.56
CA ILE A 361 7.20 -26.41 -15.97
C ILE A 361 8.02 -27.42 -15.18
N ALA A 362 7.39 -28.31 -14.40
CA ALA A 362 8.08 -29.33 -13.62
C ALA A 362 8.86 -30.32 -14.51
N LYS A 363 8.27 -30.76 -15.64
CA LYS A 363 8.95 -31.61 -16.63
C LYS A 363 10.17 -30.91 -17.21
N ARG A 364 10.00 -29.65 -17.64
CA ARG A 364 11.07 -28.83 -18.23
C ARG A 364 12.22 -28.59 -17.26
N ARG A 365 11.91 -28.34 -15.98
CA ARG A 365 12.91 -28.11 -14.92
C ARG A 365 13.56 -29.41 -14.42
N GLY A 366 13.09 -30.57 -14.86
CA GLY A 366 13.67 -31.89 -14.56
C GLY A 366 13.36 -32.40 -13.15
N TYR A 367 12.15 -32.16 -12.65
CA TYR A 367 11.71 -32.69 -11.37
C TYR A 367 11.55 -34.22 -11.40
N GLY A 368 11.71 -34.86 -10.24
CA GLY A 368 11.54 -36.30 -10.06
C GLY A 368 10.09 -36.74 -10.24
N GLN A 369 9.91 -38.05 -10.49
CA GLN A 369 8.60 -38.64 -10.77
C GLN A 369 7.59 -38.40 -9.65
N ASP A 370 8.04 -38.27 -8.39
CA ASP A 370 7.18 -37.99 -7.25
C ASP A 370 6.49 -36.63 -7.33
N ILE A 371 7.15 -35.61 -7.87
CA ILE A 371 6.55 -34.28 -8.11
C ILE A 371 5.72 -34.30 -9.39
N LEU A 372 6.15 -35.04 -10.42
CA LEU A 372 5.39 -35.15 -11.67
C LEU A 372 4.03 -35.86 -11.46
N ASP A 373 4.00 -36.93 -10.68
CA ASP A 373 2.77 -37.67 -10.36
C ASP A 373 1.82 -36.81 -9.52
N LEU A 374 2.37 -36.10 -8.51
CA LEU A 374 1.64 -35.15 -7.68
C LEU A 374 0.92 -34.08 -8.54
N LEU A 375 1.63 -33.49 -9.50
CA LEU A 375 1.09 -32.45 -10.38
C LEU A 375 0.20 -33.00 -11.51
N ALA A 376 0.24 -34.31 -11.78
CA ALA A 376 -0.69 -34.97 -12.68
C ALA A 376 -2.00 -35.40 -11.99
N GLY A 377 -2.13 -35.14 -10.68
CA GLY A 377 -3.26 -35.58 -9.86
C GLY A 377 -3.34 -37.10 -9.68
N ARG A 378 -2.21 -37.81 -9.70
CA ARG A 378 -2.12 -39.28 -9.67
C ARG A 378 -1.57 -39.83 -8.37
#